data_AF-A0A3D8Y417-F1
#
_entry.id   AF-A0A3D8Y417-F1
#
_cell.length_a   1.000
_cell.length_b   1.000
_cell.length_c   1.000
_cell.angle_alpha   90.00
_cell.angle_beta   90.00
_cell.angle_gamma   90.00
#
_symmetry.space_group_name_H-M   'P 1'
#
loop_
_entity.id
_entity.type
_entity.pdbx_description
1 polymer ?
#
loop_
_entity_poly.entity_id
_entity_poly.type
_entity_poly.pdbx_seq_one_letter_code
_entity_poly.pdbx_strand_id
1 'polypeptide(L)'
;MYKITSLIALVTLLGLSSCTKDPINDLSSEESLVYVTNRDTQADYKQYKTFSIVDSVLVMENNRTGTTLDDLDKAVLIRIIDNMKDLGYVMVAPAQKPDIGINVAWITNSQLNVTSMPLYYGNYWGGMGGWGWGYPSYYQYYETSESYWHISMVDFKNPNTVDKTYKVVWDAQIRGSDIGNRNLANTMIDAIYSQSTYLKK
;
A
#
# COMPACT_ATOMS: atom_id res chain seq x y z
N MET A 1 -7.16 77.41 -27.08
CA MET A 1 -6.56 76.77 -28.28
C MET A 1 -5.46 75.82 -27.81
N TYR A 2 -5.61 74.53 -28.15
CA TYR A 2 -4.63 73.41 -28.21
C TYR A 2 -3.70 73.14 -27.01
N LYS A 3 -3.95 72.05 -26.26
CA LYS A 3 -3.34 70.69 -26.34
C LYS A 3 -1.86 70.69 -25.92
N ILE A 4 -1.42 69.87 -24.95
CA ILE A 4 -1.02 68.45 -25.08
C ILE A 4 -0.87 67.88 -23.64
N THR A 5 -1.72 66.98 -23.16
CA THR A 5 -1.57 65.50 -23.04
C THR A 5 -0.24 64.94 -22.51
N SER A 6 -0.38 64.03 -21.52
CA SER A 6 0.55 62.97 -21.08
C SER A 6 1.80 63.38 -20.31
N LEU A 7 1.90 62.96 -19.04
CA LEU A 7 2.76 61.84 -18.61
C LEU A 7 2.79 61.72 -17.06
N ILE A 8 1.65 61.44 -16.43
CA ILE A 8 1.63 60.92 -15.04
C ILE A 8 0.85 59.62 -15.07
N ALA A 9 1.32 58.67 -15.87
CA ALA A 9 0.92 57.28 -15.77
C ALA A 9 1.82 56.63 -14.71
N LEU A 10 1.35 56.78 -13.48
CA LEU A 10 1.61 55.98 -12.30
C LEU A 10 2.40 54.70 -12.59
N VAL A 11 3.66 54.74 -12.18
CA VAL A 11 4.53 53.58 -11.95
C VAL A 11 3.93 52.77 -10.79
N THR A 12 2.93 51.93 -11.07
CA THR A 12 2.40 50.92 -10.14
C THR A 12 1.92 49.68 -10.91
N LEU A 13 2.77 49.16 -11.79
CA LEU A 13 2.57 47.87 -12.47
C LEU A 13 3.67 46.86 -12.12
N LEU A 14 4.36 47.07 -11.01
CA LEU A 14 5.30 46.11 -10.43
C LEU A 14 4.77 45.64 -9.09
N GLY A 15 4.39 44.37 -9.00
CA GLY A 15 4.26 43.69 -7.71
C GLY A 15 2.88 43.16 -7.35
N LEU A 16 2.20 42.46 -8.26
CA LEU A 16 1.35 41.34 -7.85
C LEU A 16 1.89 40.05 -8.48
N SER A 17 3.16 39.75 -8.19
CA SER A 17 3.62 38.38 -8.14
C SER A 17 2.90 37.74 -6.96
N SER A 18 1.65 37.32 -7.18
CA SER A 18 0.99 36.38 -6.30
C SER A 18 1.79 35.07 -6.38
N CYS A 19 2.85 34.98 -5.57
CA CYS A 19 3.36 33.70 -5.12
C CYS A 19 2.24 33.07 -4.31
N THR A 20 1.25 32.48 -4.97
CA THR A 20 0.47 31.41 -4.34
C THR A 20 1.53 30.39 -3.96
N LYS A 21 1.84 30.28 -2.67
CA LYS A 21 2.57 29.13 -2.14
C LYS A 21 1.85 27.92 -2.71
N ASP A 22 2.52 27.21 -3.59
CA ASP A 22 2.04 25.93 -4.08
C ASP A 22 1.92 25.03 -2.85
N PRO A 23 0.70 24.68 -2.41
CA PRO A 23 0.48 23.99 -1.15
C PRO A 23 1.14 22.60 -1.13
N ILE A 24 1.64 22.13 -2.28
CA ILE A 24 2.31 20.84 -2.45
C ILE A 24 3.85 20.97 -2.35
N ASN A 25 4.44 22.16 -2.61
CA ASN A 25 5.91 22.32 -2.66
C ASN A 25 6.59 22.41 -1.28
N ASP A 26 5.82 22.51 -0.19
CA ASP A 26 6.32 22.63 1.19
C ASP A 26 5.99 21.40 2.07
N LEU A 27 5.44 20.32 1.52
CA LEU A 27 5.16 19.10 2.29
C LEU A 27 6.48 18.39 2.64
N SER A 28 6.65 18.03 3.91
CA SER A 28 7.67 17.06 4.29
C SER A 28 7.38 15.69 3.67
N SER A 29 8.41 14.84 3.59
CA SER A 29 8.24 13.48 3.05
C SER A 29 7.12 12.72 3.76
N GLU A 30 7.01 12.86 5.09
CA GLU A 30 5.93 12.25 5.90
C GLU A 30 4.54 12.81 5.56
N GLU A 31 4.43 14.12 5.31
CA GLU A 31 3.17 14.78 4.95
C GLU A 31 2.72 14.45 3.52
N SER A 32 3.63 13.97 2.67
CA SER A 32 3.30 13.48 1.33
C SER A 32 2.76 12.06 1.29
N LEU A 33 2.85 11.31 2.41
CA LEU A 33 2.47 9.91 2.45
C LEU A 33 0.96 9.76 2.40
N VAL A 34 0.48 8.92 1.48
CA VAL A 34 -0.93 8.58 1.34
C VAL A 34 -1.12 7.11 1.66
N TYR A 35 -2.06 6.85 2.57
CA TYR A 35 -2.41 5.52 3.03
C TYR A 35 -3.82 5.19 2.59
N VAL A 36 -3.99 4.07 1.89
CA VAL A 36 -5.30 3.56 1.47
C VAL A 36 -5.44 2.17 2.04
N THR A 37 -6.55 1.90 2.74
CA THR A 37 -6.84 0.56 3.28
C THR A 37 -8.22 0.13 2.84
N ASN A 38 -8.35 -1.06 2.25
CA ASN A 38 -9.64 -1.68 2.02
C ASN A 38 -9.84 -2.86 2.98
N ARG A 39 -11.11 -3.17 3.23
CA ARG A 39 -11.51 -4.30 4.06
C ARG A 39 -12.71 -4.99 3.47
N ASP A 40 -12.78 -6.30 3.68
CA ASP A 40 -14.02 -7.04 3.55
C ASP A 40 -14.89 -6.78 4.79
N THR A 41 -16.06 -6.18 4.58
CA THR A 41 -17.00 -5.85 5.66
C THR A 41 -17.77 -7.07 6.17
N GLN A 42 -17.73 -8.19 5.45
CA GLN A 42 -18.39 -9.44 5.82
C GLN A 42 -17.45 -10.41 6.54
N ALA A 43 -16.14 -10.14 6.55
CA ALA A 43 -15.17 -10.97 7.24
C ALA A 43 -15.25 -10.74 8.76
N ASP A 44 -15.35 -11.82 9.53
CA ASP A 44 -15.11 -11.79 10.98
C ASP A 44 -13.61 -11.93 11.26
N TYR A 45 -12.90 -10.83 11.50
CA TYR A 45 -11.45 -10.83 11.71
C TYR A 45 -11.01 -11.56 12.99
N LYS A 46 -11.93 -11.77 13.94
CA LYS A 46 -11.65 -12.48 15.21
C LYS A 46 -11.53 -13.98 15.04
N GLN A 47 -12.06 -14.53 13.94
CA GLN A 47 -11.99 -15.96 13.63
C GLN A 47 -10.56 -16.41 13.26
N TYR A 48 -9.76 -15.48 12.73
CA TYR A 48 -8.37 -15.74 12.36
C TYR A 48 -7.50 -15.71 13.63
N LYS A 49 -6.66 -16.72 13.80
CA LYS A 49 -5.79 -16.85 14.99
C LYS A 49 -4.33 -16.81 14.60
N THR A 50 -4.01 -17.40 13.46
CA THR A 50 -2.64 -17.57 12.98
C THR A 50 -2.41 -16.83 11.67
N PHE A 51 -1.20 -16.35 11.49
CA PHE A 51 -0.78 -15.74 10.24
C PHE A 51 0.61 -16.23 9.82
N SER A 52 0.89 -16.14 8.52
CA SER A 52 2.24 -16.20 7.97
C SER A 52 2.40 -15.09 6.95
N ILE A 53 3.61 -14.57 6.82
CA ILE A 53 3.99 -13.61 5.79
C ILE A 53 4.99 -14.23 4.82
N VAL A 54 5.05 -13.71 3.60
CA VAL A 54 6.10 -14.00 2.62
C VAL A 54 7.50 -13.72 3.19
N ASP A 55 8.51 -14.45 2.73
CA ASP A 55 9.90 -14.32 3.18
C ASP A 55 10.68 -13.21 2.45
N SER A 56 10.09 -12.65 1.40
CA SER A 56 10.66 -11.62 0.55
C SER A 56 9.57 -10.73 -0.04
N VAL A 57 9.94 -9.52 -0.45
CA VAL A 57 9.02 -8.57 -1.10
C VAL A 57 8.97 -8.88 -2.58
N LEU A 58 7.77 -9.00 -3.14
CA LEU A 58 7.57 -9.07 -4.58
C LEU A 58 7.82 -7.70 -5.20
N VAL A 59 8.75 -7.59 -6.14
CA VAL A 59 8.96 -6.38 -6.92
C VAL A 59 8.38 -6.54 -8.30
N MET A 60 7.54 -5.58 -8.68
CA MET A 60 6.95 -5.46 -10.00
C MET A 60 7.26 -4.08 -10.57
N GLU A 61 8.11 -4.02 -11.59
CA GLU A 61 8.54 -2.78 -12.23
C GLU A 61 8.39 -2.90 -13.73
N ASN A 62 7.26 -2.44 -14.29
CA ASN A 62 6.94 -2.47 -15.72
C ASN A 62 7.20 -3.85 -16.39
N ASN A 63 8.44 -4.09 -16.85
CA ASN A 63 8.87 -5.30 -17.55
C ASN A 63 9.65 -6.29 -16.67
N ARG A 64 9.78 -6.02 -15.36
CA ARG A 64 10.57 -6.83 -14.43
C ARG A 64 9.71 -7.28 -13.26
N THR A 65 9.69 -8.59 -13.01
CA THR A 65 9.07 -9.19 -11.82
C THR A 65 10.08 -10.10 -11.14
N GLY A 66 10.20 -9.99 -9.82
CA GLY A 66 11.09 -10.82 -9.00
C GLY A 66 10.87 -10.57 -7.51
N THR A 67 11.76 -11.06 -6.66
CA THR A 67 11.69 -10.77 -5.23
C THR A 67 12.99 -10.15 -4.72
N THR A 68 12.89 -9.36 -3.66
CA THR A 68 14.03 -8.83 -2.91
C THR A 68 13.82 -8.96 -1.41
N LEU A 69 14.93 -8.91 -0.68
CA LEU A 69 14.98 -8.90 0.77
C LEU A 69 16.15 -7.99 1.20
N ASP A 70 16.10 -6.73 0.79
CA ASP A 70 17.03 -5.70 1.21
C ASP A 70 16.71 -5.19 2.63
N ASP A 71 17.42 -4.16 3.08
CA ASP A 71 17.25 -3.66 4.45
C ASP A 71 15.96 -2.87 4.67
N LEU A 72 15.36 -2.31 3.62
CA LEU A 72 14.03 -1.70 3.65
C LEU A 72 12.97 -2.80 3.68
N ASP A 73 13.08 -3.80 2.81
CA ASP A 73 12.17 -4.94 2.74
C ASP A 73 12.08 -5.65 4.10
N LYS A 74 13.23 -5.94 4.71
CA LYS A 74 13.28 -6.54 6.06
C LYS A 74 12.59 -5.66 7.09
N ALA A 75 12.82 -4.34 7.06
CA ALA A 75 12.20 -3.42 8.02
C ALA A 75 10.67 -3.41 7.88
N VAL A 76 10.17 -3.39 6.64
CA VAL A 76 8.74 -3.49 6.33
C VAL A 76 8.16 -4.83 6.82
N LEU A 77 8.76 -5.96 6.46
CA LEU A 77 8.29 -7.29 6.83
C LEU A 77 8.29 -7.49 8.36
N ILE A 78 9.36 -7.08 9.05
CA ILE A 78 9.45 -7.15 10.51
C ILE A 78 8.36 -6.31 11.14
N ARG A 79 8.15 -5.08 10.66
CA ARG A 79 7.13 -4.21 11.25
C ARG A 79 5.71 -4.72 11.04
N ILE A 80 5.43 -5.35 9.90
CA ILE A 80 4.16 -6.04 9.65
C ILE A 80 3.97 -7.19 10.65
N ILE A 81 5.01 -7.99 10.87
CA ILE A 81 4.97 -9.10 11.84
C ILE A 81 4.66 -8.58 13.24
N ASP A 82 5.31 -7.50 13.66
CA ASP A 82 5.11 -6.92 14.99
C ASP A 82 3.69 -6.35 15.15
N ASN A 83 3.19 -5.58 14.17
CA ASN A 83 1.81 -5.08 14.19
C ASN A 83 0.78 -6.22 14.25
N MET A 84 0.97 -7.30 13.48
CA MET A 84 0.08 -8.46 13.53
C MET A 84 0.10 -9.16 14.90
N LYS A 85 1.26 -9.25 15.54
CA LYS A 85 1.37 -9.78 16.91
C LYS A 85 0.67 -8.87 17.93
N ASP A 86 0.82 -7.56 17.80
CA ASP A 86 0.17 -6.58 18.67
C ASP A 86 -1.37 -6.59 18.52
N LEU A 87 -1.87 -6.95 17.34
CA LEU A 87 -3.29 -7.21 17.10
C LEU A 87 -3.81 -8.53 17.70
N GLY A 88 -2.91 -9.38 18.23
CA GLY A 88 -3.24 -10.64 18.91
C GLY A 88 -3.18 -11.89 18.02
N TYR A 89 -2.58 -11.80 16.83
CA TYR A 89 -2.35 -12.94 15.95
C TYR A 89 -1.05 -13.67 16.28
N VAL A 90 -1.03 -14.99 16.03
CA VAL A 90 0.15 -15.84 16.26
C VAL A 90 0.83 -16.14 14.93
N MET A 91 2.10 -15.79 14.80
CA MET A 91 2.88 -16.15 13.60
C MET A 91 3.16 -17.66 13.60
N VAL A 92 2.92 -18.31 12.46
CA VAL A 92 3.24 -19.73 12.23
C VAL A 92 4.03 -19.87 10.93
N ALA A 93 4.74 -20.99 10.76
CA ALA A 93 5.45 -21.26 9.53
C ALA A 93 4.48 -21.45 8.35
N PRO A 94 4.86 -21.13 7.10
CA PRO A 94 3.97 -21.26 5.94
C PRO A 94 3.36 -22.66 5.78
N ALA A 95 4.16 -23.70 6.06
CA ALA A 95 3.75 -25.11 5.99
C ALA A 95 2.76 -25.54 7.09
N GLN A 96 2.55 -24.71 8.13
CA GLN A 96 1.62 -24.99 9.23
C GLN A 96 0.18 -24.56 8.92
N LYS A 97 -0.12 -24.18 7.67
CA LYS A 97 -1.47 -23.80 7.20
C LYS A 97 -2.08 -22.66 8.04
N PRO A 98 -1.50 -21.45 7.98
CA PRO A 98 -2.02 -20.30 8.71
C PRO A 98 -3.45 -19.97 8.30
N ASP A 99 -4.22 -19.33 9.19
CA ASP A 99 -5.56 -18.82 8.84
C ASP A 99 -5.45 -17.67 7.82
N ILE A 100 -4.41 -16.84 7.95
CA ILE A 100 -4.13 -15.69 7.07
C ILE A 100 -2.74 -15.78 6.45
N GLY A 101 -2.67 -15.62 5.13
CA GLY A 101 -1.43 -15.31 4.42
C GLY A 101 -1.27 -13.81 4.23
N ILE A 102 -0.07 -13.27 4.43
CA ILE A 102 0.24 -11.87 4.14
C ILE A 102 1.20 -11.80 2.96
N ASN A 103 0.76 -11.12 1.90
CA ASN A 103 1.63 -10.77 0.78
C ASN A 103 2.12 -9.33 0.91
N VAL A 104 3.33 -9.09 0.44
CA VAL A 104 3.94 -7.76 0.38
C VAL A 104 4.59 -7.57 -0.98
N ALA A 105 4.27 -6.46 -1.63
CA ALA A 105 4.84 -6.10 -2.91
C ALA A 105 5.26 -4.62 -2.96
N TRP A 106 6.35 -4.36 -3.66
CA TRP A 106 6.70 -3.05 -4.19
C TRP A 106 6.31 -3.02 -5.67
N ILE A 107 5.46 -2.08 -6.04
CA ILE A 107 4.96 -1.96 -7.41
C ILE A 107 5.36 -0.60 -7.95
N THR A 108 6.11 -0.59 -9.05
CA THR A 108 6.34 0.57 -9.89
C THR A 108 5.61 0.34 -11.20
N ASN A 109 4.54 1.09 -11.43
CA ASN A 109 3.76 0.91 -12.63
C ASN A 109 3.58 2.24 -13.37
N SER A 110 4.11 2.34 -14.58
CA SER A 110 3.88 3.50 -15.45
C SER A 110 2.68 3.31 -16.39
N GLN A 111 2.01 2.14 -16.41
CA GLN A 111 1.02 1.81 -17.44
C GLN A 111 -0.25 1.05 -17.00
N LEU A 112 -0.35 0.44 -15.81
CA LEU A 112 -1.48 -0.44 -15.46
C LEU A 112 -1.91 -0.39 -13.98
N ASN A 113 -3.21 -0.55 -13.74
CA ASN A 113 -3.76 -0.82 -12.41
C ASN A 113 -3.36 -2.21 -11.94
N VAL A 114 -2.68 -2.30 -10.80
CA VAL A 114 -2.61 -3.57 -10.07
C VAL A 114 -3.82 -3.63 -9.14
N THR A 115 -4.96 -4.07 -9.70
CA THR A 115 -6.16 -4.40 -8.92
C THR A 115 -6.09 -5.78 -8.27
N SER A 116 -5.06 -6.56 -8.65
CA SER A 116 -4.78 -7.87 -8.10
C SER A 116 -3.29 -8.16 -8.12
N MET A 117 -2.76 -8.71 -7.04
CA MET A 117 -1.37 -9.14 -6.98
C MET A 117 -1.19 -10.44 -7.76
N PRO A 118 -0.12 -10.62 -8.57
CA PRO A 118 0.10 -11.87 -9.27
C PRO A 118 0.34 -13.03 -8.28
N LEU A 119 0.02 -14.25 -8.72
CA LEU A 119 0.20 -15.48 -7.95
C LEU A 119 1.67 -15.92 -7.90
N TYR A 120 2.58 -15.01 -7.51
CA TYR A 120 4.01 -15.27 -7.45
C TYR A 120 4.35 -16.30 -6.36
N TYR A 121 3.72 -16.17 -5.19
CA TYR A 121 3.92 -17.04 -4.03
C TYR A 121 2.97 -18.25 -3.96
N GLY A 122 2.40 -18.69 -5.09
CA GLY A 122 1.36 -19.73 -5.10
C GLY A 122 1.74 -21.01 -4.34
N ASN A 123 3.01 -21.42 -4.37
CA ASN A 123 3.50 -22.62 -3.69
C ASN A 123 4.12 -22.36 -2.30
N TYR A 124 4.30 -21.11 -1.90
CA TYR A 124 5.03 -20.74 -0.67
C TYR A 124 4.38 -21.33 0.60
N TRP A 125 3.05 -21.40 0.64
CA TRP A 125 2.28 -21.99 1.75
C TRP A 125 1.97 -23.49 1.58
N GLY A 126 2.77 -24.23 0.80
CA GLY A 126 2.79 -25.69 0.84
C GLY A 126 1.56 -26.39 0.23
N GLY A 127 1.14 -25.99 -0.98
CA GLY A 127 0.06 -26.65 -1.72
C GLY A 127 -1.17 -25.77 -1.95
N MET A 128 -1.05 -24.47 -1.73
CA MET A 128 -2.05 -23.46 -2.12
C MET A 128 -1.94 -23.10 -3.61
N GLY A 129 -0.97 -23.69 -4.32
CA GLY A 129 -0.68 -23.45 -5.73
C GLY A 129 -1.79 -24.02 -6.61
N GLY A 130 -2.37 -23.15 -7.43
CA GLY A 130 -3.47 -23.49 -8.33
C GLY A 130 -4.77 -22.74 -8.03
N TRP A 131 -4.83 -21.99 -6.93
CA TRP A 131 -5.94 -21.12 -6.57
C TRP A 131 -5.53 -19.65 -6.70
N GLY A 132 -6.48 -18.81 -7.12
CA GLY A 132 -6.27 -17.38 -7.30
C GLY A 132 -6.46 -16.54 -6.03
N TRP A 133 -6.10 -15.27 -6.10
CA TRP A 133 -6.48 -14.27 -5.09
C TRP A 133 -7.81 -13.64 -5.49
N GLY A 134 -8.83 -13.80 -4.65
CA GLY A 134 -10.18 -13.28 -4.86
C GLY A 134 -10.32 -11.89 -4.25
N TYR A 135 -10.08 -10.86 -5.04
CA TYR A 135 -10.25 -9.47 -4.61
C TYR A 135 -11.73 -9.04 -4.69
N PRO A 136 -12.30 -8.47 -3.61
CA PRO A 136 -13.64 -7.90 -3.68
C PRO A 136 -13.71 -6.75 -4.69
N SER A 137 -14.75 -6.74 -5.51
CA SER A 137 -14.92 -5.75 -6.60
C SER A 137 -15.07 -4.31 -6.12
N TYR A 138 -15.41 -4.11 -4.85
CA TYR A 138 -15.57 -2.80 -4.23
C TYR A 138 -14.28 -2.25 -3.63
N TYR A 139 -13.15 -2.98 -3.68
CA TYR A 139 -11.86 -2.44 -3.27
C TYR A 139 -11.47 -1.28 -4.18
N GLN A 140 -11.07 -0.17 -3.57
CA GLN A 140 -10.69 1.03 -4.29
C GLN A 140 -9.18 1.05 -4.48
N TYR A 141 -8.76 1.26 -5.73
CA TYR A 141 -7.37 1.39 -6.12
C TYR A 141 -7.22 2.69 -6.87
N TYR A 142 -6.19 3.48 -6.54
CA TYR A 142 -5.90 4.71 -7.25
C TYR A 142 -4.90 4.44 -8.38
N GLU A 143 -5.16 4.93 -9.57
CA GLU A 143 -4.22 4.81 -10.69
C GLU A 143 -3.20 5.93 -10.58
N THR A 144 -1.91 5.62 -10.42
CA THR A 144 -0.85 6.62 -10.46
C THR A 144 0.38 6.07 -11.15
N SER A 145 1.11 6.95 -11.84
CA SER A 145 2.40 6.62 -12.46
C SER A 145 3.55 6.74 -11.45
N GLU A 146 3.39 6.14 -10.27
CA GLU A 146 4.35 6.22 -9.17
C GLU A 146 4.59 4.83 -8.55
N SER A 147 5.61 4.74 -7.70
CA SER A 147 5.87 3.52 -6.93
C SER A 147 4.99 3.46 -5.69
N TYR A 148 4.60 2.26 -5.26
CA TYR A 148 3.84 2.07 -4.04
C TYR A 148 4.06 0.71 -3.40
N TRP A 149 3.86 0.65 -2.09
CA TRP A 149 3.74 -0.61 -1.36
C TRP A 149 2.31 -1.14 -1.47
N HIS A 150 2.17 -2.44 -1.70
CA HIS A 150 0.89 -3.15 -1.60
C HIS A 150 1.03 -4.31 -0.61
N ILE A 151 0.21 -4.29 0.43
CA ILE A 151 0.15 -5.33 1.46
C ILE A 151 -1.25 -5.93 1.42
N SER A 152 -1.38 -7.25 1.43
CA SER A 152 -2.70 -7.90 1.45
C SER A 152 -2.76 -9.08 2.41
N MET A 153 -3.89 -9.20 3.10
CA MET A 153 -4.26 -10.34 3.94
C MET A 153 -5.21 -11.26 3.18
N VAL A 154 -4.81 -12.52 3.04
CA VAL A 154 -5.52 -13.55 2.29
C VAL A 154 -6.12 -14.56 3.26
N ASP A 155 -7.42 -14.80 3.16
CA ASP A 155 -8.16 -15.79 3.94
C ASP A 155 -7.94 -17.20 3.41
N PHE A 156 -7.11 -17.95 4.13
CA PHE A 156 -6.84 -19.36 3.89
C PHE A 156 -7.78 -20.29 4.68
N LYS A 157 -8.49 -19.74 5.66
CA LYS A 157 -9.44 -20.46 6.51
C LYS A 157 -10.76 -20.73 5.77
N ASN A 158 -11.22 -19.77 4.96
CA ASN A 158 -12.48 -19.85 4.22
C ASN A 158 -12.28 -19.72 2.69
N PRO A 159 -11.64 -20.71 2.04
CA PRO A 159 -11.46 -20.73 0.59
C PRO A 159 -12.79 -20.73 -0.18
N ASN A 160 -12.85 -19.98 -1.29
CA ASN A 160 -13.93 -20.11 -2.27
C ASN A 160 -13.63 -21.28 -3.22
N THR A 161 -14.27 -22.42 -2.96
CA THR A 161 -14.07 -23.67 -3.70
C THR A 161 -14.68 -23.67 -5.10
N VAL A 162 -15.66 -22.80 -5.36
CA VAL A 162 -16.32 -22.69 -6.67
C VAL A 162 -15.40 -21.98 -7.65
N ASP A 163 -14.91 -20.80 -7.26
CA ASP A 163 -14.05 -19.98 -8.10
C ASP A 163 -12.57 -20.36 -7.97
N LYS A 164 -12.24 -21.29 -7.05
CA LYS A 164 -10.87 -21.70 -6.68
C LYS A 164 -10.02 -20.48 -6.33
N THR A 165 -10.51 -19.67 -5.41
CA THR A 165 -9.79 -18.49 -4.92
C THR A 165 -9.73 -18.43 -3.40
N TYR A 166 -8.67 -17.82 -2.89
CA TYR A 166 -8.59 -17.37 -1.51
C TYR A 166 -8.93 -15.88 -1.46
N LYS A 167 -9.90 -15.51 -0.63
CA LYS A 167 -10.40 -14.14 -0.60
C LYS A 167 -9.35 -13.21 0.01
N VAL A 168 -9.11 -12.07 -0.62
CA VAL A 168 -8.39 -10.98 0.02
C VAL A 168 -9.37 -10.26 0.93
N VAL A 169 -9.12 -10.34 2.24
CA VAL A 169 -10.03 -9.81 3.26
C VAL A 169 -9.60 -8.42 3.74
N TRP A 170 -8.34 -8.06 3.57
CA TRP A 170 -7.86 -6.70 3.80
C TRP A 170 -6.69 -6.43 2.87
N ASP A 171 -6.56 -5.19 2.43
CA ASP A 171 -5.36 -4.75 1.74
C ASP A 171 -5.05 -3.28 2.02
N ALA A 172 -3.80 -2.91 1.79
CA ALA A 172 -3.33 -1.55 1.98
C ALA A 172 -2.35 -1.13 0.89
N GLN A 173 -2.43 0.14 0.51
CA GLN A 173 -1.49 0.80 -0.37
C GLN A 173 -0.84 1.99 0.33
N ILE A 174 0.49 2.10 0.19
CA ILE A 174 1.27 3.22 0.72
C ILE A 174 1.99 3.91 -0.43
N ARG A 175 1.76 5.21 -0.56
CA ARG A 175 2.23 6.06 -1.65
C ARG A 175 2.83 7.35 -1.10
N GLY A 176 3.45 8.12 -1.98
CA GLY A 176 4.03 9.42 -1.65
C GLY A 176 5.54 9.43 -1.86
N SER A 177 6.14 10.56 -1.53
CA SER A 177 7.59 10.70 -1.62
C SER A 177 8.30 9.87 -0.55
N ASP A 178 9.53 9.45 -0.85
CA ASP A 178 10.40 8.71 0.07
C ASP A 178 9.83 7.42 0.67
N ILE A 179 8.83 6.78 0.05
CA ILE A 179 8.39 5.44 0.46
C ILE A 179 9.49 4.36 0.35
N GLY A 180 10.60 4.68 -0.33
CA GLY A 180 11.83 3.90 -0.40
C GLY A 180 12.82 4.20 0.75
N ASN A 181 12.50 5.10 1.66
CA ASN A 181 13.35 5.47 2.79
C ASN A 181 13.11 4.51 3.96
N ARG A 182 14.11 3.72 4.29
CA ARG A 182 14.09 2.77 5.41
C ARG A 182 13.67 3.41 6.74
N ASN A 183 14.00 4.67 6.97
CA ASN A 183 13.65 5.36 8.22
C ASN A 183 12.13 5.57 8.38
N LEU A 184 11.39 5.59 7.25
CA LEU A 184 9.93 5.73 7.25
C LEU A 184 9.21 4.39 7.33
N ALA A 185 9.90 3.25 7.23
CA ALA A 185 9.28 1.92 7.19
C ALA A 185 8.34 1.67 8.38
N ASN A 186 8.77 2.04 9.59
CA ASN A 186 7.92 1.86 10.78
C ASN A 186 6.68 2.74 10.73
N THR A 187 6.87 4.04 10.49
CA THR A 187 5.78 5.03 10.40
C THR A 187 4.74 4.63 9.34
N MET A 188 5.21 4.22 8.16
CA MET A 188 4.35 3.81 7.05
C MET A 188 3.49 2.61 7.41
N ILE A 189 4.10 1.56 7.98
CA ILE A 189 3.38 0.34 8.34
C ILE A 189 2.46 0.58 9.53
N ASP A 190 2.86 1.35 10.53
CA ASP A 190 1.99 1.70 11.65
C ASP A 190 0.75 2.47 11.21
N ALA A 191 0.88 3.36 10.23
CA ALA A 191 -0.23 4.17 9.76
C ALA A 191 -1.36 3.33 9.15
N ILE A 192 -1.03 2.30 8.34
CA ILE A 192 -2.04 1.43 7.73
C ILE A 192 -2.74 0.54 8.76
N TYR A 193 -2.01 0.08 9.79
CA TYR A 193 -2.59 -0.72 10.87
C TYR A 193 -3.42 0.13 11.85
N SER A 194 -2.98 1.36 12.14
CA SER A 194 -3.72 2.31 12.97
C SER A 194 -5.08 2.72 12.36
N GLN A 195 -5.15 2.80 11.02
CA GLN A 195 -6.40 3.01 10.28
C GLN A 195 -7.29 1.76 10.21
N SER A 196 -6.73 0.60 10.56
CA SER A 196 -7.37 -0.71 10.43
C SER A 196 -7.73 -1.33 11.79
N THR A 197 -8.32 -0.53 12.68
CA THR A 197 -8.65 -0.94 14.06
C THR A 197 -9.56 -2.17 14.16
N TYR A 198 -10.32 -2.47 13.11
CA TYR A 198 -11.17 -3.64 12.98
C TYR A 198 -10.41 -4.97 12.81
N LEU A 199 -9.10 -4.94 12.55
CA LEU A 199 -8.24 -6.12 12.53
C LEU A 199 -7.91 -6.65 13.93
N LYS A 200 -8.22 -5.89 14.99
CA LYS A 200 -7.90 -6.33 16.35
C LYS A 200 -8.80 -7.49 16.78
N LYS A 201 -8.17 -8.54 17.32
CA LYS A 201 -8.86 -9.71 17.88
C LYS A 201 -9.65 -9.38 19.16
#